data_AF-A0AAW1U082-F1
#
_entry.id   AF-A0AAW1U082-F1
#
_cell.length_a   1.000
_cell.length_b   1.000
_cell.length_c   1.000
_cell.angle_alpha   90.00
_cell.angle_beta   90.00
_cell.angle_gamma   90.00
#
_symmetry.space_group_name_H-M   'P 1'
#
loop_
_entity.id
_entity.type
_entity.pdbx_description
1 polymer ?
#
loop_
_entity_poly.entity_id
_entity_poly.type
_entity_poly.pdbx_seq_one_letter_code
_entity_poly.pdbx_strand_id
1 'polypeptide(L)'
;MNSFNEDMICSSCAKYLTVPPIIYVISKGNVCGRCCNKTEKAELSNSSTAGISSFHEGQHQILYEFLLKKLSLPCCYKPIGCEVALKWGQVPQHEDTCFFRNTVCPLSDINKEFLSLDKVCNWRGNNNDLIGHILSKHKDYYCHPIQVYLNPTYTTMLKFDVIIEHCVMMVLFKYNQMFNKYVIYVFANLTDIECELFQYQAEVNHESSSLSMIFRDESPIKPMCDIIFGCDLMNGLDVPIKSVFGNENTSKSFHIKVSICKKSKKYFKELKQNLPHDSIIINKSSIKPCPINEEGLRELECPVCKDYMVPPIFLCAAGHSVCNSCTIRVTSCPTCRAKMSGNRNYTLESLTSTINYPCKNRSSGCVFVSSGDKIRNHEKNCTLAGKKCVFKCHWTGNALDMILHLNEKHILMQVNQIKTICLAPHKQINEEAIVYDNQVFLFTCSYGYKMHFQYTLQHLKVGDASYKYELKLVDSSDNDLYVSMSHLCSLLPNRDDKKEKKHLGNIISYESIQRLVLRHRELQYKIRILKIKSK
;
A
#
# COMPACT_ATOMS: atom_id res chain seq x y z
N MET A 1 4.86 -9.62 1.48
CA MET A 1 5.20 -8.63 2.53
C MET A 1 4.91 -7.25 1.98
N ASN A 2 3.74 -6.68 2.30
CA ASN A 2 3.39 -5.32 1.87
C ASN A 2 4.02 -4.34 2.88
N SER A 3 5.27 -3.96 2.65
CA SER A 3 5.86 -2.82 3.34
C SER A 3 5.20 -1.56 2.80
N PHE A 4 4.46 -0.85 3.64
CA PHE A 4 4.00 0.49 3.31
C PHE A 4 5.24 1.37 3.10
N ASN A 5 5.39 1.92 1.89
CA ASN A 5 6.50 2.80 1.52
C ASN A 5 6.37 4.19 2.18
N GLU A 6 7.45 4.98 2.17
CA GLU A 6 7.49 6.37 2.69
C GLU A 6 6.40 7.25 2.08
N ASP A 7 6.06 7.05 0.79
CA ASP A 7 5.00 7.79 0.11
C ASP A 7 3.58 7.56 0.68
N MET A 8 3.41 6.51 1.50
CA MET A 8 2.14 6.21 2.20
C MET A 8 2.14 6.66 3.67
N ILE A 9 3.07 7.54 4.02
CA ILE A 9 3.22 8.12 5.36
C ILE A 9 2.88 9.61 5.32
N CYS A 10 2.21 10.08 6.37
CA CYS A 10 1.93 11.49 6.58
C CYS A 10 3.20 12.25 6.93
N SER A 11 3.53 13.28 6.15
CA SER A 11 4.71 14.13 6.41
C SER A 11 4.66 14.87 7.74
N SER A 12 3.47 15.07 8.32
CA SER A 12 3.30 15.85 9.56
C SER A 12 3.33 15.01 10.83
N CYS A 13 2.85 13.76 10.79
CA CYS A 13 2.79 12.90 11.99
C CYS A 13 3.54 11.58 11.85
N ALA A 14 4.17 11.32 10.71
CA ALA A 14 4.88 10.09 10.39
C ALA A 14 4.05 8.80 10.54
N LYS A 15 2.71 8.91 10.61
CA LYS A 15 1.78 7.77 10.61
C LYS A 15 1.31 7.44 9.19
N TYR A 16 0.83 6.22 8.98
CA TYR A 16 0.21 5.85 7.70
C TYR A 16 -0.94 6.77 7.31
N LEU A 17 -1.07 7.04 6.01
CA LEU A 17 -2.12 7.84 5.38
C LEU A 17 -3.47 7.09 5.35
N THR A 18 -3.97 6.69 6.52
CA THR A 18 -5.19 5.87 6.67
C THR A 18 -6.41 6.65 7.13
N VAL A 19 -6.27 7.98 7.31
CA VAL A 19 -7.32 8.84 7.88
C VAL A 19 -7.56 10.03 6.95
N PRO A 20 -8.80 10.19 6.43
CA PRO A 20 -9.16 11.28 5.52
C PRO A 20 -9.43 12.61 6.27
N PRO A 21 -9.34 13.75 5.57
CA PRO A 21 -8.89 13.89 4.18
C PRO A 21 -7.37 13.68 4.03
N ILE A 22 -6.93 13.24 2.86
CA ILE A 22 -5.53 13.02 2.50
C ILE A 22 -5.15 14.02 1.42
N ILE A 23 -4.36 15.01 1.79
CA ILE A 23 -4.08 16.17 0.94
C ILE A 23 -2.59 16.19 0.61
N TYR A 24 -2.26 16.29 -0.67
CA TYR A 24 -0.89 16.55 -1.11
C TYR A 24 -0.64 18.06 -1.18
N VAL A 25 0.34 18.52 -0.41
CA VAL A 25 0.79 19.91 -0.37
C VAL A 25 2.19 19.97 -0.94
N ILE A 26 2.44 20.79 -1.97
CA ILE A 26 3.73 20.81 -2.69
C ILE A 26 4.93 21.03 -1.74
N SER A 27 4.79 21.90 -0.74
CA SER A 27 5.86 22.23 0.21
C SER A 27 6.06 21.20 1.34
N LYS A 28 5.09 20.32 1.59
CA LYS A 28 5.10 19.41 2.75
C LYS A 28 4.99 17.93 2.38
N GLY A 29 4.47 17.58 1.21
CA GLY A 29 4.09 16.22 0.85
C GLY A 29 2.66 15.88 1.29
N ASN A 30 2.39 14.59 1.53
CA ASN A 30 1.05 14.11 1.89
C ASN A 30 0.74 14.35 3.38
N VAL A 31 -0.43 14.89 3.65
CA VAL A 31 -0.93 15.16 5.00
C VAL A 31 -2.26 14.46 5.21
N CYS A 32 -2.39 13.72 6.31
CA CYS A 32 -3.62 12.99 6.67
C CYS A 32 -4.58 13.85 7.50
N GLY A 33 -5.84 13.40 7.61
CA GLY A 33 -6.90 14.14 8.28
C GLY A 33 -6.67 14.37 9.77
N ARG A 34 -5.86 13.51 10.42
CA ARG A 34 -5.41 13.73 11.81
C ARG A 34 -4.68 15.07 11.98
N CYS A 35 -3.98 15.50 10.93
CA CYS A 35 -3.17 16.72 10.91
C CYS A 35 -3.94 17.89 10.31
N CYS A 36 -4.73 17.66 9.26
CA CYS A 36 -5.58 18.71 8.66
C CYS A 36 -6.59 19.29 9.67
N ASN A 37 -7.21 18.46 10.50
CA ASN A 37 -8.26 18.92 11.42
C ASN A 37 -7.71 19.64 12.67
N LYS A 38 -6.40 19.50 12.97
CA LYS A 38 -5.77 20.18 14.12
C LYS A 38 -5.49 21.66 13.83
N THR A 39 -5.21 21.99 12.58
CA THR A 39 -4.95 23.38 12.16
C THR A 39 -6.23 24.20 12.11
N GLU A 40 -7.35 23.63 11.66
CA GLU A 40 -8.65 24.34 11.67
C GLU A 40 -9.10 24.73 13.09
N LYS A 41 -8.90 23.84 14.08
CA LYS A 41 -9.26 24.14 15.48
C LYS A 41 -8.37 25.21 16.14
N ALA A 42 -7.12 25.35 15.71
CA ALA A 42 -6.21 26.39 16.23
C ALA A 42 -6.53 27.78 15.68
N GLU A 43 -7.09 27.86 14.47
CA GLU A 43 -7.47 29.13 13.81
C GLU A 43 -8.76 29.73 14.40
N LEU A 44 -9.69 28.91 14.91
CA LEU A 44 -10.89 29.39 15.62
C LEU A 44 -10.61 30.02 16.99
N SER A 45 -9.43 29.78 17.58
CA SER A 45 -9.05 30.35 18.88
C SER A 45 -8.24 31.65 18.82
N ASN A 46 -7.66 32.01 17.67
CA ASN A 46 -6.75 33.16 17.55
C ASN A 46 -7.14 34.06 16.37
N SER A 47 -8.11 34.96 16.59
CA SER A 47 -8.42 36.03 15.64
C SER A 47 -7.49 37.24 15.84
N SER A 48 -6.41 37.31 15.08
CA SER A 48 -5.74 38.58 14.72
C SER A 48 -4.78 38.37 13.55
N THR A 49 -5.32 38.59 12.34
CA THR A 49 -4.63 39.02 11.10
C THR A 49 -3.12 38.77 10.98
N ALA A 50 -2.73 37.63 10.40
CA ALA A 50 -1.73 37.51 9.32
C ALA A 50 -1.58 36.04 8.88
N GLY A 51 -1.95 35.72 7.64
CA GLY A 51 -1.68 34.42 6.98
C GLY A 51 -2.93 33.65 6.55
N ILE A 52 -3.53 34.05 5.43
CA ILE A 52 -4.62 33.31 4.78
C ILE A 52 -4.07 32.00 4.18
N SER A 53 -4.76 30.88 4.45
CA SER A 53 -4.80 29.59 3.71
C SER A 53 -3.50 28.82 3.44
N SER A 54 -3.15 27.83 4.27
CA SER A 54 -2.04 26.90 3.96
C SER A 54 -2.45 25.47 3.55
N PHE A 55 -3.73 25.10 3.65
CA PHE A 55 -4.23 23.77 3.24
C PHE A 55 -5.30 23.79 2.14
N HIS A 56 -5.88 24.94 1.80
CA HIS A 56 -6.80 25.08 0.67
C HIS A 56 -6.12 24.99 -0.72
N GLU A 57 -4.78 25.05 -0.78
CA GLU A 57 -4.00 24.93 -2.03
C GLU A 57 -3.50 23.51 -2.32
N GLY A 58 -3.87 22.53 -1.49
CA GLY A 58 -3.44 21.15 -1.67
C GLY A 58 -4.32 20.34 -2.63
N GLN A 59 -3.74 19.32 -3.25
CA GLN A 59 -4.46 18.40 -4.13
C GLN A 59 -5.00 17.22 -3.31
N HIS A 60 -6.32 17.02 -3.32
CA HIS A 60 -6.96 15.92 -2.59
C HIS A 60 -6.64 14.57 -3.26
N GLN A 61 -6.21 13.57 -2.48
CA GLN A 61 -5.88 12.24 -2.99
C GLN A 61 -7.12 11.35 -3.11
N ILE A 62 -8.10 11.79 -3.91
CA ILE A 62 -9.46 11.21 -3.99
C ILE A 62 -9.44 9.71 -4.29
N LEU A 63 -8.74 9.30 -5.36
CA LEU A 63 -8.72 7.90 -5.77
C LEU A 63 -7.94 7.02 -4.78
N TYR A 64 -6.91 7.56 -4.14
CA TYR A 64 -6.19 6.84 -3.09
C TYR A 64 -7.12 6.55 -1.90
N GLU A 65 -7.86 7.54 -1.40
CA GLU A 65 -8.85 7.33 -0.33
C GLU A 65 -9.92 6.32 -0.71
N PHE A 66 -10.43 6.39 -1.94
CA PHE A 66 -11.42 5.44 -2.43
C PHE A 66 -10.90 4.00 -2.35
N LEU A 67 -9.67 3.75 -2.79
CA LEU A 67 -9.07 2.42 -2.73
C LEU A 67 -8.83 1.97 -1.29
N LEU A 68 -8.44 2.87 -0.39
CA LEU A 68 -8.29 2.53 1.03
C LEU A 68 -9.60 2.07 1.67
N LYS A 69 -10.76 2.56 1.22
CA LYS A 69 -12.08 2.06 1.68
C LYS A 69 -12.32 0.58 1.35
N LYS A 70 -11.60 0.04 0.36
CA LYS A 70 -11.72 -1.35 -0.10
C LYS A 70 -10.61 -2.26 0.47
N LEU A 71 -9.69 -1.70 1.24
CA LEU A 71 -8.52 -2.41 1.77
C LEU A 71 -8.62 -2.63 3.29
N SER A 72 -7.89 -3.62 3.77
CA SER A 72 -7.61 -3.79 5.20
C SER A 72 -6.39 -2.96 5.58
N LEU A 73 -6.58 -1.98 6.45
CA LEU A 73 -5.61 -0.96 6.79
C LEU A 73 -4.83 -1.35 8.05
N PRO A 74 -3.50 -1.19 8.06
CA PRO A 74 -2.71 -1.48 9.25
C PRO A 74 -2.83 -0.36 10.30
N CYS A 75 -2.66 -0.74 11.55
CA CYS A 75 -2.37 0.20 12.63
C CYS A 75 -1.02 0.93 12.39
N CYS A 76 -0.91 2.20 12.78
CA CYS A 76 0.37 2.93 12.70
C CYS A 76 1.51 2.29 13.53
N TYR A 77 1.17 1.45 14.51
CA TYR A 77 2.12 0.72 15.35
C TYR A 77 2.53 -0.65 14.77
N LYS A 78 2.19 -0.95 13.51
CA LYS A 78 2.64 -2.19 12.84
C LYS A 78 4.16 -2.41 12.86
N PRO A 79 5.03 -1.39 12.66
CA PRO A 79 6.48 -1.58 12.71
C PRO A 79 7.00 -2.09 14.07
N ILE A 80 6.27 -1.85 15.15
CA ILE A 80 6.64 -2.27 16.51
C ILE A 80 5.85 -3.49 17.02
N GLY A 81 5.01 -4.10 16.17
CA GLY A 81 4.37 -5.38 16.46
C GLY A 81 2.84 -5.42 16.40
N CYS A 82 2.15 -4.30 16.11
CA CYS A 82 0.69 -4.36 15.98
C CYS A 82 0.26 -5.02 14.65
N GLU A 83 -0.31 -6.23 14.73
CA GLU A 83 -0.78 -6.99 13.55
C GLU A 83 -2.25 -6.75 13.19
N VAL A 84 -2.94 -5.85 13.90
CA VAL A 84 -4.36 -5.60 13.68
C VAL A 84 -4.57 -4.95 12.31
N ALA A 85 -5.47 -5.55 11.52
CA ALA A 85 -5.92 -5.04 10.22
C ALA A 85 -7.37 -4.57 10.34
N LEU A 86 -7.63 -3.33 9.93
CA LEU A 86 -8.86 -2.60 10.24
C LEU A 86 -9.57 -2.16 8.97
N LYS A 87 -10.87 -1.89 9.05
CA LYS A 87 -11.60 -1.23 7.97
C LYS A 87 -11.38 0.28 8.01
N TRP A 88 -11.68 0.94 6.89
CA TRP A 88 -11.72 2.39 6.82
C TRP A 88 -12.62 3.00 7.90
N GLY A 89 -12.16 4.06 8.55
CA GLY A 89 -12.85 4.73 9.67
C GLY A 89 -12.54 4.15 11.06
N GLN A 90 -12.16 2.87 11.17
CA GLN A 90 -11.87 2.22 12.46
C GLN A 90 -10.43 2.44 12.95
N VAL A 91 -9.54 2.87 12.06
CA VAL A 91 -8.10 3.05 12.36
C VAL A 91 -7.84 4.03 13.50
N PRO A 92 -8.42 5.25 13.55
CA PRO A 92 -8.20 6.18 14.64
C PRO A 92 -8.58 5.61 16.01
N GLN A 93 -9.77 5.02 16.12
CA GLN A 93 -10.30 4.47 17.37
C GLN A 93 -9.42 3.34 17.91
N HIS A 94 -8.94 2.48 17.03
CA HIS A 94 -7.96 1.45 17.41
C HIS A 94 -6.63 2.07 17.81
N GLU A 95 -6.10 3.07 17.11
CA GLU A 95 -4.83 3.70 17.47
C GLU A 95 -4.84 4.27 18.90
N ASP A 96 -5.96 4.86 19.31
CA ASP A 96 -6.14 5.43 20.66
C ASP A 96 -6.16 4.34 21.74
N THR A 97 -6.64 3.15 21.40
CA THR A 97 -6.75 1.98 22.29
C THR A 97 -5.68 0.92 22.03
N CYS A 98 -4.72 1.19 21.14
CA CYS A 98 -3.75 0.19 20.71
C CYS A 98 -2.80 -0.11 21.86
N PHE A 99 -2.58 -1.40 22.13
CA PHE A 99 -1.62 -1.84 23.12
C PHE A 99 -0.19 -1.31 22.87
N PHE A 100 0.22 -1.15 21.61
CA PHE A 100 1.52 -0.61 21.23
C PHE A 100 1.58 0.92 21.23
N ARG A 101 0.50 1.62 21.64
CA ARG A 101 0.50 3.08 21.66
C ARG A 101 1.59 3.63 22.57
N ASN A 102 2.08 4.82 22.24
CA ASN A 102 2.96 5.54 23.15
C ASN A 102 2.18 5.97 24.39
N THR A 103 2.76 5.72 25.54
CA THR A 103 2.29 6.09 26.87
C THR A 103 3.39 6.87 27.60
N VAL A 104 2.99 7.57 28.65
CA VAL A 104 3.90 8.25 29.58
C VAL A 104 3.98 7.44 30.87
N CYS A 105 5.02 7.66 31.67
CA CYS A 105 5.08 7.08 33.01
C CYS A 105 3.83 7.50 33.81
N PRO A 106 3.12 6.60 34.49
CA PRO A 106 1.98 6.97 35.33
C PRO A 106 2.34 7.97 36.45
N LEU A 107 3.63 8.09 36.79
CA LEU A 107 4.16 9.05 37.76
C LEU A 107 4.65 10.36 37.12
N SER A 108 4.42 10.61 35.83
CA SER A 108 4.88 11.84 35.15
C SER A 108 4.19 13.08 35.68
N ASP A 109 2.87 12.99 35.89
CA ASP A 109 2.00 14.13 36.20
C ASP A 109 1.24 13.97 37.51
N ILE A 110 1.54 12.95 38.33
CA ILE A 110 0.97 12.90 39.67
C ILE A 110 1.52 14.10 40.44
N ASN A 111 0.61 15.02 40.79
CA ASN A 111 0.92 16.24 41.52
C ASN A 111 1.97 15.97 42.60
N LYS A 112 3.09 16.71 42.56
CA LYS A 112 4.20 16.59 43.51
C LYS A 112 3.74 16.68 44.98
N GLU A 113 2.63 17.37 45.22
CA GLU A 113 1.99 17.52 46.53
C GLU A 113 1.25 16.27 47.02
N PHE A 114 0.83 15.36 46.14
CA PHE A 114 -0.06 14.23 46.47
C PHE A 114 0.68 12.96 46.94
N LEU A 115 1.94 12.78 46.54
CA LEU A 115 2.77 11.61 46.86
C LEU A 115 4.14 11.96 47.44
N SER A 116 4.45 13.24 47.66
CA SER A 116 5.76 13.71 48.14
C SER A 116 6.94 13.10 47.35
N LEU A 117 6.78 12.97 46.03
CA LEU A 117 7.78 12.35 45.16
C LEU A 117 8.89 13.35 44.85
N ASP A 118 10.12 13.04 45.27
CA ASP A 118 11.29 13.90 45.06
C ASP A 118 11.74 14.01 43.59
N LYS A 119 11.27 13.13 42.69
CA LYS A 119 11.71 13.07 41.29
C LYS A 119 10.54 12.87 40.31
N VAL A 120 10.39 13.82 39.39
CA VAL A 120 9.46 13.71 38.25
C VAL A 120 10.02 12.75 37.22
N CYS A 121 9.20 11.80 36.77
CA CYS A 121 9.59 10.88 35.71
C CYS A 121 9.14 11.38 34.34
N ASN A 122 10.09 11.63 33.43
CA ASN A 122 9.83 12.09 32.07
C ASN A 122 9.81 10.96 31.03
N TRP A 123 9.70 9.70 31.47
CA TRP A 123 9.75 8.57 30.57
C TRP A 123 8.53 8.55 29.64
N ARG A 124 8.80 8.23 28.38
CA ARG A 124 7.81 8.03 27.32
C ARG A 124 8.23 6.81 26.51
N GLY A 125 7.30 5.92 26.21
CA GLY A 125 7.55 4.69 25.46
C GLY A 125 6.26 3.96 25.15
N ASN A 126 6.32 2.73 24.65
CA ASN A 126 5.11 1.92 24.45
C ASN A 126 4.78 1.09 25.71
N ASN A 127 3.62 0.43 25.76
CA ASN A 127 3.25 -0.39 26.92
C ASN A 127 4.17 -1.60 27.17
N ASN A 128 4.87 -2.13 26.16
CA ASN A 128 5.84 -3.22 26.36
C ASN A 128 7.04 -2.74 27.18
N ASP A 129 7.53 -1.55 26.87
CA ASP A 129 8.70 -0.96 27.52
C ASP A 129 8.37 -0.38 28.90
N LEU A 130 7.07 -0.19 29.21
CA LEU A 130 6.62 0.35 30.49
C LEU A 130 7.03 -0.53 31.68
N ILE A 131 6.95 -1.86 31.54
CA ILE A 131 7.37 -2.80 32.60
C ILE A 131 8.86 -2.63 32.89
N GLY A 132 9.69 -2.66 31.85
CA GLY A 132 11.15 -2.48 31.99
C GLY A 132 11.48 -1.12 32.61
N HIS A 133 10.75 -0.07 32.25
CA HIS A 133 10.87 1.24 32.86
C HIS A 133 10.54 1.24 34.36
N ILE A 134 9.37 0.69 34.76
CA ILE A 134 8.96 0.64 36.17
C ILE A 134 9.95 -0.16 37.01
N LEU A 135 10.35 -1.34 36.54
CA LEU A 135 11.29 -2.21 37.26
C LEU A 135 12.69 -1.60 37.42
N SER A 136 13.10 -0.71 36.51
CA SER A 136 14.44 -0.09 36.54
C SER A 136 14.47 1.27 37.24
N LYS A 137 13.43 2.09 37.11
CA LYS A 137 13.39 3.47 37.64
C LYS A 137 12.47 3.66 38.84
N HIS A 138 11.51 2.75 39.05
CA HIS A 138 10.49 2.82 40.10
C HIS A 138 10.41 1.52 40.91
N LYS A 139 11.55 0.84 41.08
CA LYS A 139 11.67 -0.44 41.80
C LYS A 139 11.11 -0.37 43.23
N ASP A 140 11.27 0.77 43.91
CA ASP A 140 10.79 0.97 45.29
C ASP A 140 9.25 0.94 45.42
N TYR A 141 8.56 1.20 44.31
CA TYR A 141 7.10 1.11 44.22
C TYR A 141 6.61 -0.26 43.76
N TYR A 142 7.47 -1.12 43.20
CA TYR A 142 7.09 -2.43 42.72
C TYR A 142 6.89 -3.43 43.87
N CYS A 143 5.78 -4.17 43.86
CA CYS A 143 5.42 -5.16 44.87
C CYS A 143 4.52 -6.25 44.26
N HIS A 144 5.02 -7.48 44.17
CA HIS A 144 4.28 -8.65 43.67
C HIS A 144 4.27 -9.78 44.70
N PRO A 145 3.09 -10.28 45.14
CA PRO A 145 1.78 -9.66 44.97
C PRO A 145 1.68 -8.34 45.76
N ILE A 146 0.75 -7.45 45.41
CA ILE A 146 0.54 -6.20 46.17
C ILE A 146 0.10 -6.53 47.59
N GLN A 147 1.04 -6.39 48.52
CA GLN A 147 0.84 -6.55 49.96
C GLN A 147 1.47 -5.35 50.68
N VAL A 148 0.64 -4.61 51.42
CA VAL A 148 1.07 -3.39 52.12
C VAL A 148 0.65 -3.45 53.58
N TYR A 149 1.60 -3.23 54.47
CA TYR A 149 1.35 -3.10 55.90
C TYR A 149 0.60 -1.81 56.21
N LEU A 150 -0.40 -1.91 57.06
CA LEU A 150 -1.20 -0.76 57.45
C LEU A 150 -0.40 0.12 58.41
N ASN A 151 -0.21 1.38 58.04
CA ASN A 151 0.46 2.33 58.91
C ASN A 151 -0.22 3.71 58.79
N PRO A 152 -0.99 4.13 59.83
CA PRO A 152 -1.72 5.40 59.86
C PRO A 152 -0.84 6.64 59.70
N THR A 153 0.50 6.51 59.82
CA THR A 153 1.42 7.62 59.61
C THR A 153 1.51 8.05 58.14
N TYR A 154 1.23 7.14 57.20
CA TYR A 154 1.24 7.47 55.76
C TYR A 154 -0.17 7.84 55.30
N THR A 155 -0.33 9.07 54.80
CA THR A 155 -1.60 9.56 54.25
C THR A 155 -1.88 8.98 52.86
N THR A 156 -0.83 8.67 52.09
CA THR A 156 -0.94 8.09 50.75
C THR A 156 0.20 7.10 50.48
N MET A 157 -0.09 5.96 49.87
CA MET A 157 0.91 4.97 49.42
C MET A 157 0.59 4.50 48.00
N LEU A 158 1.61 4.29 47.18
CA LEU A 158 1.47 3.82 45.80
C LEU A 158 2.29 2.55 45.59
N LYS A 159 1.70 1.54 44.96
CA LYS A 159 2.38 0.30 44.57
C LYS A 159 2.07 -0.11 43.15
N PHE A 160 3.05 -0.69 42.47
CA PHE A 160 2.91 -1.30 41.15
C PHE A 160 3.00 -2.81 41.24
N ASP A 161 2.29 -3.50 40.35
CA ASP A 161 2.38 -4.94 40.16
C ASP A 161 2.22 -5.30 38.68
N VAL A 162 2.72 -6.47 38.29
CA VAL A 162 2.55 -7.07 36.97
C VAL A 162 1.83 -8.39 37.14
N ILE A 163 0.54 -8.45 36.77
CA ILE A 163 -0.35 -9.58 37.10
C ILE A 163 -0.53 -10.57 35.95
N ILE A 164 -0.47 -10.10 34.71
CA ILE A 164 -0.59 -10.89 33.48
C ILE A 164 0.52 -10.42 32.54
N GLU A 165 1.05 -11.28 31.66
CA GLU A 165 2.05 -10.89 30.65
C GLU A 165 1.66 -9.54 30.01
N HIS A 166 2.41 -8.49 30.39
CA HIS A 166 2.26 -7.11 29.95
C HIS A 166 1.16 -6.23 30.57
N CYS A 167 0.41 -6.71 31.57
CA CYS A 167 -0.53 -5.90 32.35
C CYS A 167 0.13 -5.34 33.61
N VAL A 168 0.37 -4.02 33.62
CA VAL A 168 0.84 -3.26 34.77
C VAL A 168 -0.38 -2.74 35.52
N MET A 169 -0.46 -3.13 36.78
CA MET A 169 -1.36 -2.54 37.75
C MET A 169 -0.66 -1.51 38.59
N MET A 170 -1.41 -0.47 38.93
CA MET A 170 -1.03 0.50 39.95
C MET A 170 -2.15 0.61 40.97
N VAL A 171 -1.78 0.51 42.23
CA VAL A 171 -2.70 0.59 43.36
C VAL A 171 -2.32 1.77 44.23
N LEU A 172 -3.29 2.65 44.43
CA LEU A 172 -3.17 3.83 45.28
C LEU A 172 -3.97 3.60 46.55
N PHE A 173 -3.31 3.67 47.70
CA PHE A 173 -3.91 3.62 49.02
C PHE A 173 -3.95 5.04 49.58
N LYS A 174 -5.14 5.55 49.91
CA LYS A 174 -5.30 6.87 50.53
C LYS A 174 -5.97 6.72 51.89
N TYR A 175 -5.28 7.12 52.95
CA TYR A 175 -5.85 7.12 54.30
C TYR A 175 -6.66 8.39 54.54
N ASN A 176 -7.95 8.21 54.83
CA ASN A 176 -8.84 9.30 55.21
C ASN A 176 -8.92 9.38 56.74
N GLN A 177 -8.21 10.36 57.31
CA GLN A 177 -8.16 10.57 58.77
C GLN A 177 -9.54 10.90 59.37
N MET A 178 -10.38 11.67 58.67
CA MET A 178 -11.70 12.07 59.20
C MET A 178 -12.65 10.88 59.37
N PHE A 179 -12.63 9.95 58.41
CA PHE A 179 -13.50 8.76 58.42
C PHE A 179 -12.80 7.50 58.95
N ASN A 180 -11.52 7.57 59.33
CA ASN A 180 -10.68 6.46 59.77
C ASN A 180 -10.80 5.22 58.86
N LYS A 181 -10.58 5.42 57.55
CA LYS A 181 -10.64 4.37 56.52
C LYS A 181 -9.56 4.56 55.48
N TYR A 182 -9.09 3.46 54.90
CA TYR A 182 -8.34 3.50 53.65
C TYR A 182 -9.31 3.48 52.47
N VAL A 183 -9.01 4.28 51.45
CA VAL A 183 -9.68 4.23 50.15
C VAL A 183 -8.67 3.74 49.13
N ILE A 184 -8.97 2.62 48.48
CA ILE A 184 -8.09 1.94 47.53
C ILE A 184 -8.58 2.21 46.12
N TYR A 185 -7.68 2.63 45.24
CA TYR A 185 -7.94 2.80 43.82
C TYR A 185 -7.02 1.88 43.02
N VAL A 186 -7.57 1.19 42.02
CA VAL A 186 -6.81 0.30 41.14
C VAL A 186 -6.87 0.81 39.73
N PHE A 187 -5.70 0.96 39.12
CA PHE A 187 -5.52 1.39 37.76
C PHE A 187 -4.71 0.36 36.98
N ALA A 188 -4.98 0.24 35.68
CA ALA A 188 -4.25 -0.66 34.81
C ALA A 188 -3.88 0.01 33.48
N ASN A 189 -2.82 -0.47 32.83
CA ASN A 189 -2.47 -0.10 31.45
C ASN A 189 -3.39 -0.79 30.41
N LEU A 190 -4.69 -0.78 30.69
CA LEU A 190 -5.75 -1.36 29.88
C LEU A 190 -6.63 -0.25 29.29
N THR A 191 -7.44 -0.59 28.29
CA THR A 191 -8.50 0.29 27.76
C THR A 191 -9.68 0.38 28.71
N ASP A 192 -10.55 1.40 28.54
CA ASP A 192 -11.80 1.53 29.32
C ASP A 192 -12.63 0.25 29.30
N ILE A 193 -12.82 -0.31 28.10
CA ILE A 193 -13.62 -1.52 27.88
C ILE A 193 -12.99 -2.74 28.57
N GLU A 194 -11.65 -2.88 28.52
CA GLU A 194 -10.95 -3.97 29.20
C GLU A 194 -11.01 -3.82 30.72
N CYS A 195 -10.89 -2.60 31.23
CA CYS A 195 -11.02 -2.28 32.64
C CYS A 195 -12.39 -2.69 33.21
N GLU A 196 -13.47 -2.50 32.45
CA GLU A 196 -14.82 -2.92 32.87
C GLU A 196 -14.97 -4.43 33.08
N LEU A 197 -14.08 -5.24 32.48
CA LEU A 197 -14.09 -6.71 32.63
C LEU A 197 -13.58 -7.19 33.98
N PHE A 198 -12.94 -6.29 34.72
CA PHE A 198 -12.25 -6.60 35.96
C PHE A 198 -12.85 -5.80 37.11
N GLN A 199 -12.81 -6.41 38.29
CA GLN A 199 -13.09 -5.79 39.57
C GLN A 199 -11.95 -6.15 40.51
N TYR A 200 -11.75 -5.37 41.55
CA TYR A 200 -10.70 -5.64 42.54
C TYR A 200 -11.31 -5.87 43.92
N GLN A 201 -10.58 -6.64 44.72
CA GLN A 201 -10.92 -6.91 46.11
C GLN A 201 -9.69 -6.64 46.98
N ALA A 202 -9.94 -6.21 48.21
CA ALA A 202 -8.91 -6.04 49.23
C ALA A 202 -9.13 -7.05 50.35
N GLU A 203 -8.14 -7.87 50.61
CA GLU A 203 -8.13 -8.81 51.73
C GLU A 203 -7.22 -8.25 52.83
N VAL A 204 -7.78 -8.04 54.02
CA VAL A 204 -7.03 -7.60 55.19
C VAL A 204 -6.74 -8.81 56.06
N ASN A 205 -5.46 -9.06 56.30
CA ASN A 205 -4.97 -10.20 57.05
C ASN A 205 -4.17 -9.72 58.26
N HIS A 206 -4.28 -10.46 59.35
CA HIS A 206 -3.43 -10.30 60.52
C HIS A 206 -2.22 -11.25 60.43
N GLU A 207 -1.04 -10.82 60.90
CA GLU A 207 0.18 -11.62 60.83
C GLU A 207 0.15 -12.91 61.67
N SER A 208 -0.55 -12.89 62.81
CA SER A 208 -0.55 -14.01 63.77
C SER A 208 -1.89 -14.74 63.91
N SER A 209 -2.95 -14.25 63.26
CA SER A 209 -4.26 -14.92 63.29
C SER A 209 -4.65 -15.38 61.89
N SER A 210 -5.37 -16.50 61.80
CA SER A 210 -5.93 -17.01 60.54
C SER A 210 -7.16 -16.23 60.08
N LEU A 211 -7.44 -15.07 60.68
CA LEU A 211 -8.61 -14.25 60.35
C LEU A 211 -8.27 -13.37 59.14
N SER A 212 -9.05 -13.50 58.08
CA SER A 212 -9.02 -12.60 56.93
C SER A 212 -10.39 -11.94 56.72
N MET A 213 -10.36 -10.66 56.36
CA MET A 213 -11.56 -9.89 56.00
C MET A 213 -11.44 -9.47 54.54
N ILE A 214 -12.45 -9.80 53.73
CA ILE A 214 -12.45 -9.48 52.30
C ILE A 214 -13.45 -8.35 52.04
N PHE A 215 -12.95 -7.25 51.49
CA PHE A 215 -13.72 -6.11 51.03
C PHE A 215 -13.88 -6.20 49.51
N ARG A 216 -15.13 -6.12 49.05
CA ARG A 216 -15.50 -6.12 47.64
C ARG A 216 -16.51 -5.01 47.40
N ASP A 217 -16.34 -4.32 46.30
CA ASP A 217 -17.30 -3.37 45.76
C ASP A 217 -17.34 -3.55 44.23
N GLU A 218 -18.42 -3.11 43.59
CA GLU A 218 -18.55 -3.13 42.12
C GLU A 218 -17.69 -2.08 41.41
N SER A 219 -16.93 -1.30 42.19
CA SER A 219 -15.92 -0.35 41.73
C SER A 219 -15.06 -0.95 40.61
N PRO A 220 -15.17 -0.43 39.36
CA PRO A 220 -14.38 -0.92 38.26
C PRO A 220 -12.92 -0.50 38.44
N ILE A 221 -12.03 -1.26 37.81
CA ILE A 221 -10.66 -0.79 37.57
C ILE A 221 -10.75 0.39 36.59
N LYS A 222 -9.85 1.36 36.71
CA LYS A 222 -9.79 2.50 35.80
C LYS A 222 -8.53 2.42 34.92
N PRO A 223 -8.56 2.94 33.68
CA PRO A 223 -7.32 3.05 32.90
C PRO A 223 -6.35 4.02 33.57
N MET A 224 -5.05 3.81 33.39
CA MET A 224 -4.01 4.69 33.95
C MET A 224 -4.09 6.15 33.46
N CYS A 225 -4.70 6.40 32.29
CA CYS A 225 -4.83 7.76 31.77
C CYS A 225 -5.71 8.67 32.63
N ASP A 226 -6.69 8.13 33.37
CA ASP A 226 -7.59 8.92 34.21
C ASP A 226 -6.86 9.66 35.34
N ILE A 227 -5.74 9.10 35.80
CA ILE A 227 -4.88 9.71 36.82
C ILE A 227 -4.16 10.93 36.24
N ILE A 228 -3.65 10.81 35.01
CA ILE A 228 -2.88 11.86 34.34
C ILE A 228 -3.78 13.07 34.04
N PHE A 229 -5.05 12.82 33.69
CA PHE A 229 -6.01 13.88 33.41
C PHE A 229 -6.65 14.49 34.66
N GLY A 230 -6.19 14.12 35.86
CA GLY A 230 -6.64 14.73 37.11
C GLY A 230 -8.12 14.48 37.41
N CYS A 231 -8.70 13.37 36.94
CA CYS A 231 -10.07 13.01 37.30
C CYS A 231 -10.18 12.93 38.82
N ASP A 232 -11.22 13.57 39.39
CA ASP A 232 -11.53 13.47 40.81
C ASP A 232 -11.56 11.98 41.19
N LEU A 233 -10.66 11.60 42.10
CA LEU A 233 -10.56 10.25 42.66
C LEU A 233 -11.82 9.96 43.50
N MET A 234 -12.94 9.77 42.82
CA MET A 234 -14.24 9.43 43.38
C MET A 234 -14.50 7.95 43.17
N ASN A 235 -15.12 7.31 44.15
CA ASN A 235 -15.54 5.91 44.14
C ASN A 235 -14.36 4.93 44.10
N GLY A 236 -13.60 4.86 45.20
CA GLY A 236 -12.62 3.80 45.47
C GLY A 236 -13.16 2.81 46.51
N LEU A 237 -12.50 1.66 46.64
CA LEU A 237 -12.88 0.65 47.62
C LEU A 237 -12.53 1.10 49.04
N ASP A 238 -13.56 1.25 49.87
CA ASP A 238 -13.40 1.62 51.26
C ASP A 238 -13.01 0.40 52.12
N VAL A 239 -11.93 0.55 52.89
CA VAL A 239 -11.48 -0.39 53.91
C VAL A 239 -11.49 0.32 55.27
N PRO A 240 -12.58 0.21 56.05
CA PRO A 240 -12.70 0.83 57.36
C PRO A 240 -11.73 0.23 58.38
N ILE A 241 -10.98 1.07 59.10
CA ILE A 241 -9.98 0.63 60.09
C ILE A 241 -10.67 0.24 61.40
N LYS A 242 -11.61 1.04 61.92
CA LYS A 242 -12.24 0.76 63.24
C LYS A 242 -12.89 -0.63 63.33
N SER A 243 -13.50 -1.11 62.25
CA SER A 243 -14.12 -2.43 62.20
C SER A 243 -13.13 -3.59 62.08
N VAL A 244 -11.89 -3.31 61.63
CA VAL A 244 -10.86 -4.33 61.38
C VAL A 244 -9.93 -4.50 62.58
N PHE A 245 -9.57 -3.39 63.25
CA PHE A 245 -8.56 -3.38 64.33
C PHE A 245 -9.15 -3.45 65.75
N GLY A 246 -10.47 -3.27 65.93
CA GLY A 246 -11.05 -3.12 67.26
C GLY A 246 -10.41 -1.96 68.04
N ASN A 247 -10.15 -2.15 69.34
CA ASN A 247 -9.43 -1.20 70.20
C ASN A 247 -7.90 -1.42 70.22
N GLU A 248 -7.38 -2.37 69.44
CA GLU A 248 -5.95 -2.69 69.47
C GLU A 248 -5.15 -1.68 68.66
N ASN A 249 -4.16 -1.08 69.32
CA ASN A 249 -3.36 0.04 68.80
C ASN A 249 -2.16 -0.44 67.96
N THR A 250 -2.22 -1.62 67.35
CA THR A 250 -1.09 -2.23 66.64
C THR A 250 -1.33 -2.22 65.13
N SER A 251 -1.19 -1.05 64.51
CA SER A 251 -1.24 -0.89 63.05
C SER A 251 -0.29 -1.84 62.29
N LYS A 252 0.85 -2.18 62.89
CA LYS A 252 1.95 -2.92 62.25
C LYS A 252 1.69 -4.40 61.96
N SER A 253 0.69 -5.03 62.58
CA SER A 253 0.44 -6.48 62.42
C SER A 253 -0.59 -6.82 61.34
N PHE A 254 -1.14 -5.83 60.65
CA PHE A 254 -2.13 -6.04 59.59
C PHE A 254 -1.58 -5.64 58.22
N HIS A 255 -1.86 -6.45 57.22
CA HIS A 255 -1.51 -6.15 55.83
C HIS A 255 -2.73 -6.26 54.92
N ILE A 256 -2.82 -5.36 53.94
CA ILE A 256 -3.81 -5.42 52.88
C ILE A 256 -3.18 -6.06 51.65
N LYS A 257 -3.82 -7.11 51.15
CA LYS A 257 -3.54 -7.73 49.87
C LYS A 257 -4.60 -7.32 48.86
N VAL A 258 -4.18 -6.75 47.73
CA VAL A 258 -5.10 -6.36 46.65
C VAL A 258 -5.02 -7.36 45.51
N SER A 259 -6.18 -7.81 45.02
CA SER A 259 -6.27 -8.78 43.93
C SER A 259 -7.35 -8.40 42.93
N ILE A 260 -7.13 -8.69 41.65
CA ILE A 260 -8.12 -8.54 40.58
C ILE A 260 -8.89 -9.84 40.39
N CYS A 261 -10.20 -9.72 40.19
CA CYS A 261 -11.08 -10.77 39.73
C CYS A 261 -11.73 -10.39 38.39
N LYS A 262 -11.87 -11.35 37.48
CA LYS A 262 -12.63 -11.17 36.25
C LYS A 262 -14.13 -11.28 36.55
N LYS A 263 -14.95 -10.34 36.06
CA LYS A 263 -16.42 -10.36 36.25
C LYS A 263 -17.06 -11.59 35.58
N SER A 264 -18.28 -11.95 35.98
CA SER A 264 -18.93 -13.20 35.54
C SER A 264 -19.34 -13.21 34.06
N LYS A 265 -19.43 -14.40 33.44
CA LYS A 265 -19.89 -14.58 32.03
C LYS A 265 -21.28 -13.99 31.73
N LYS A 266 -22.14 -13.78 32.73
CA LYS A 266 -23.46 -13.17 32.58
C LYS A 266 -23.34 -11.67 32.30
N TYR A 267 -22.51 -10.97 33.09
CA TYR A 267 -22.18 -9.56 32.88
C TYR A 267 -21.58 -9.30 31.49
N PHE A 268 -20.74 -10.22 31.00
CA PHE A 268 -20.21 -10.18 29.63
C PHE A 268 -21.28 -10.21 28.53
N LYS A 269 -22.41 -10.90 28.74
CA LYS A 269 -23.50 -10.94 27.76
C LYS A 269 -24.26 -9.62 27.72
N GLU A 270 -24.46 -9.00 28.88
CA GLU A 270 -25.15 -7.71 29.02
C GLU A 270 -24.28 -6.55 28.48
N LEU A 271 -22.97 -6.54 28.75
CA LEU A 271 -22.03 -5.56 28.18
C LEU A 271 -22.02 -5.58 26.65
N LYS A 272 -21.95 -6.77 26.04
CA LYS A 272 -21.98 -6.92 24.58
C LYS A 272 -23.28 -6.44 23.94
N GLN A 273 -24.39 -6.41 24.69
CA GLN A 273 -25.68 -5.94 24.21
C GLN A 273 -25.82 -4.42 24.28
N ASN A 274 -25.10 -3.76 25.19
CA ASN A 274 -25.16 -2.31 25.42
C ASN A 274 -24.02 -1.53 24.74
N LEU A 275 -22.97 -2.20 24.29
CA LEU A 275 -21.89 -1.60 23.52
C LEU A 275 -22.36 -1.31 22.08
N PRO A 276 -22.08 -0.11 21.51
CA PRO A 276 -22.35 0.15 20.11
C PRO A 276 -21.64 -0.91 19.25
N HIS A 277 -22.34 -1.44 18.24
CA HIS A 277 -21.99 -2.60 17.41
C HIS A 277 -20.58 -2.61 16.78
N ASP A 278 -19.79 -1.55 16.95
CA ASP A 278 -18.44 -1.34 16.42
C ASP A 278 -17.31 -1.33 17.48
N SER A 279 -17.61 -1.46 18.77
CA SER A 279 -16.58 -1.55 19.83
C SER A 279 -16.10 -3.00 19.99
N ILE A 280 -15.36 -3.45 18.97
CA ILE A 280 -14.84 -4.80 18.84
C ILE A 280 -13.76 -5.06 19.91
N ILE A 281 -14.05 -5.96 20.84
CA ILE A 281 -13.04 -6.79 21.53
C ILE A 281 -12.15 -7.37 20.43
N ILE A 282 -10.91 -6.89 20.33
CA ILE A 282 -9.94 -7.35 19.33
C ILE A 282 -9.64 -8.82 19.63
N ASN A 283 -10.41 -9.72 19.03
CA ASN A 283 -9.96 -11.09 18.85
C ASN A 283 -8.61 -11.01 18.12
N LYS A 284 -7.62 -11.77 18.60
CA LYS A 284 -6.36 -12.10 17.91
C LYS A 284 -6.59 -12.84 16.56
N SER A 285 -7.75 -12.67 15.92
CA SER A 285 -8.01 -13.15 14.57
C SER A 285 -7.42 -12.15 13.59
N SER A 286 -6.22 -12.46 13.15
CA SER A 286 -5.52 -11.83 12.02
C SER A 286 -6.42 -11.85 10.79
N ILE A 287 -7.11 -10.74 10.53
CA ILE A 287 -7.82 -10.52 9.27
C ILE A 287 -6.75 -10.48 8.18
N LYS A 288 -6.73 -11.51 7.31
CA LYS A 288 -5.81 -11.55 6.18
C LYS A 288 -6.02 -10.30 5.30
N PRO A 289 -4.96 -9.67 4.77
CA PRO A 289 -5.11 -8.55 3.85
C PRO A 289 -5.96 -8.99 2.66
N CYS A 290 -7.12 -8.37 2.47
CA CYS A 290 -7.98 -8.67 1.33
C CYS A 290 -7.36 -8.07 0.07
N PRO A 291 -7.09 -8.84 -1.00
CA PRO A 291 -6.68 -8.29 -2.27
C PRO A 291 -7.81 -7.43 -2.85
N ILE A 292 -7.46 -6.39 -3.62
CA ILE A 292 -8.44 -5.52 -4.28
C ILE A 292 -9.31 -6.36 -5.21
N ASN A 293 -10.62 -6.21 -5.08
CA ASN A 293 -11.61 -6.94 -5.89
C ASN A 293 -11.81 -6.29 -7.27
N GLU A 294 -12.59 -6.94 -8.14
CA GLU A 294 -12.90 -6.44 -9.50
C GLU A 294 -13.50 -5.03 -9.50
N GLU A 295 -14.28 -4.67 -8.47
CA GLU A 295 -14.82 -3.31 -8.32
C GLU A 295 -13.71 -2.27 -8.10
N GLY A 296 -12.74 -2.54 -7.23
CA GLY A 296 -11.61 -1.65 -7.02
C GLY A 296 -10.67 -1.57 -8.24
N LEU A 297 -10.59 -2.63 -9.06
CA LEU A 297 -9.88 -2.58 -10.34
C LEU A 297 -10.54 -1.65 -11.35
N ARG A 298 -11.88 -1.64 -11.44
CA ARG A 298 -12.61 -0.73 -12.34
C ARG A 298 -12.36 0.74 -12.03
N GLU A 299 -12.21 1.08 -10.76
CA GLU A 299 -11.94 2.46 -10.31
C GLU A 299 -10.52 2.92 -10.66
N LEU A 300 -9.63 1.97 -10.96
CA LEU A 300 -8.31 2.23 -11.50
C LEU A 300 -8.32 2.43 -13.02
N GLU A 301 -9.45 2.34 -13.72
CA GLU A 301 -9.50 2.63 -15.15
C GLU A 301 -9.36 4.13 -15.42
N CYS A 302 -8.52 4.48 -16.40
CA CYS A 302 -8.38 5.86 -16.81
C CYS A 302 -9.69 6.36 -17.45
N PRO A 303 -10.23 7.53 -17.05
CA PRO A 303 -11.47 8.06 -17.61
C PRO A 303 -11.39 8.34 -19.13
N VAL A 304 -10.18 8.47 -19.67
CA VAL A 304 -9.94 8.80 -21.09
C VAL A 304 -9.79 7.55 -21.96
N CYS A 305 -8.93 6.60 -21.58
CA CYS A 305 -8.63 5.42 -22.41
C CYS A 305 -9.27 4.11 -21.94
N LYS A 306 -9.85 4.09 -20.73
CA LYS A 306 -10.38 2.89 -20.07
C LYS A 306 -9.35 1.78 -19.81
N ASP A 307 -8.07 1.98 -20.11
CA ASP A 307 -7.00 1.12 -19.62
C ASP A 307 -6.74 1.39 -18.13
N TYR A 308 -6.26 0.38 -17.39
CA TYR A 308 -5.85 0.54 -16.01
C TYR A 308 -4.71 1.56 -15.85
N MET A 309 -4.86 2.46 -14.87
CA MET A 309 -3.84 3.40 -14.45
C MET A 309 -2.72 2.67 -13.73
N VAL A 310 -1.57 2.55 -14.41
CA VAL A 310 -0.31 2.05 -13.86
C VAL A 310 0.72 3.20 -13.80
N PRO A 311 1.60 3.27 -12.78
CA PRO A 311 2.61 4.32 -12.63
C PRO A 311 3.42 4.57 -13.92
N PRO A 312 3.61 5.82 -14.39
CA PRO A 312 3.23 7.08 -13.76
C PRO A 312 1.73 7.44 -13.84
N ILE A 313 1.18 8.05 -12.78
CA ILE A 313 -0.21 8.52 -12.67
C ILE A 313 -0.20 10.02 -12.31
N PHE A 314 -1.06 10.82 -12.93
CA PHE A 314 -1.03 12.29 -12.82
C PHE A 314 -2.33 12.87 -12.26
N LEU A 315 -2.22 14.03 -11.61
CA LEU A 315 -3.32 14.72 -10.94
C LEU A 315 -3.81 15.95 -11.71
N CYS A 316 -5.12 16.23 -11.63
CA CYS A 316 -5.64 17.57 -11.88
C CYS A 316 -5.53 18.45 -10.62
N ALA A 317 -5.77 19.77 -10.74
CA ALA A 317 -5.76 20.69 -9.61
C ALA A 317 -6.70 20.29 -8.47
N ALA A 318 -7.83 19.63 -8.79
CA ALA A 318 -8.78 19.12 -7.81
C ALA A 318 -8.49 17.70 -7.29
N GLY A 319 -7.42 17.03 -7.75
CA GLY A 319 -7.02 15.72 -7.24
C GLY A 319 -7.50 14.46 -8.00
N HIS A 320 -8.17 14.62 -9.13
CA HIS A 320 -8.55 13.48 -9.98
C HIS A 320 -7.34 12.94 -10.76
N SER A 321 -7.29 11.62 -10.92
CA SER A 321 -6.15 10.92 -11.53
C SER A 321 -6.37 10.57 -13.01
N VAL A 322 -5.30 10.63 -13.80
CA VAL A 322 -5.24 10.25 -15.22
C VAL A 322 -3.93 9.50 -15.50
N CYS A 323 -3.94 8.48 -16.36
CA CYS A 323 -2.73 7.74 -16.73
C CYS A 323 -1.74 8.56 -17.58
N ASN A 324 -0.46 8.17 -17.54
CA ASN A 324 0.62 8.83 -18.30
C ASN A 324 0.32 8.99 -19.81
N SER A 325 -0.27 8.00 -20.47
CA SER A 325 -0.51 8.06 -21.93
C SER A 325 -1.57 9.10 -22.32
N CYS A 326 -2.42 9.48 -21.38
CA CYS A 326 -3.53 10.40 -21.63
C CYS A 326 -3.17 11.86 -21.30
N THR A 327 -2.09 12.13 -20.57
CA THR A 327 -1.70 13.48 -20.15
C THR A 327 -1.47 14.41 -21.34
N ILE A 328 -0.90 13.90 -22.43
CA ILE A 328 -0.69 14.65 -23.67
C ILE A 328 -1.98 14.95 -24.45
N ARG A 329 -3.07 14.24 -24.14
CA ARG A 329 -4.36 14.35 -24.85
C ARG A 329 -5.34 15.28 -24.15
N VAL A 330 -5.07 15.67 -22.91
CA VAL A 330 -6.00 16.45 -22.09
C VAL A 330 -5.30 17.62 -21.41
N THR A 331 -5.84 18.81 -21.56
CA THR A 331 -5.42 20.02 -20.83
C THR A 331 -6.28 20.28 -19.60
N SER A 332 -7.53 19.80 -19.63
CA SER A 332 -8.51 19.87 -18.55
C SER A 332 -8.96 18.47 -18.13
N CYS A 333 -9.26 18.30 -16.85
CA CYS A 333 -9.69 17.04 -16.26
C CYS A 333 -11.00 16.54 -16.90
N PRO A 334 -11.07 15.30 -17.39
CA PRO A 334 -12.31 14.73 -17.96
C PRO A 334 -13.42 14.54 -16.92
N THR A 335 -13.06 14.43 -15.64
CA THR A 335 -14.02 14.21 -14.54
C THR A 335 -14.61 15.52 -14.00
N CYS A 336 -13.77 16.53 -13.75
CA CYS A 336 -14.18 17.75 -13.05
C CYS A 336 -13.90 19.05 -13.80
N ARG A 337 -13.36 18.99 -15.02
CA ARG A 337 -13.01 20.13 -15.90
C ARG A 337 -11.92 21.08 -15.36
N ALA A 338 -11.40 20.87 -14.15
CA ALA A 338 -10.26 21.63 -13.61
C ALA A 338 -8.98 21.41 -14.43
N LYS A 339 -8.06 22.38 -14.41
CA LYS A 339 -6.78 22.31 -15.13
C LYS A 339 -5.95 21.09 -14.67
N MET A 340 -5.29 20.43 -15.62
CA MET A 340 -4.30 19.40 -15.29
C MET A 340 -3.09 20.04 -14.60
N SER A 341 -2.70 19.52 -13.44
CA SER A 341 -1.61 20.11 -12.64
C SER A 341 -0.22 19.77 -13.18
N GLY A 342 -0.10 18.64 -13.89
CA GLY A 342 1.19 18.07 -14.29
C GLY A 342 1.91 17.32 -13.15
N ASN A 343 1.40 17.37 -11.93
CA ASN A 343 1.97 16.66 -10.78
C ASN A 343 1.64 15.16 -10.85
N ARG A 344 2.62 14.33 -10.45
CA ARG A 344 2.44 12.89 -10.29
C ARG A 344 1.78 12.57 -8.96
N ASN A 345 0.97 11.50 -8.95
CA ASN A 345 0.33 10.96 -7.77
C ASN A 345 1.21 9.86 -7.14
N TYR A 346 2.33 10.22 -6.52
CA TYR A 346 3.26 9.24 -5.92
C TYR A 346 2.59 8.33 -4.89
N THR A 347 1.62 8.85 -4.13
CA THR A 347 0.84 8.10 -3.13
C THR A 347 0.03 6.97 -3.78
N LEU A 348 -0.71 7.29 -4.84
CA LEU A 348 -1.47 6.31 -5.60
C LEU A 348 -0.55 5.37 -6.37
N GLU A 349 0.56 5.87 -6.91
CA GLU A 349 1.56 5.04 -7.59
C GLU A 349 2.16 3.98 -6.65
N SER A 350 2.48 4.36 -5.42
CA SER A 350 2.98 3.48 -4.38
C SER A 350 1.97 2.39 -4.03
N LEU A 351 0.69 2.75 -3.87
CA LEU A 351 -0.38 1.77 -3.63
C LEU A 351 -0.56 0.84 -4.84
N THR A 352 -0.68 1.41 -6.04
CA THR A 352 -0.93 0.67 -7.29
C THR A 352 0.19 -0.27 -7.67
N SER A 353 1.44 0.01 -7.25
CA SER A 353 2.57 -0.91 -7.44
C SER A 353 2.38 -2.27 -6.76
N THR A 354 1.56 -2.32 -5.70
CA THR A 354 1.24 -3.54 -4.96
C THR A 354 0.06 -4.31 -5.54
N ILE A 355 -0.62 -3.74 -6.54
CA ILE A 355 -1.83 -4.30 -7.16
C ILE A 355 -1.44 -5.10 -8.40
N ASN A 356 -1.99 -6.31 -8.53
CA ASN A 356 -1.88 -7.12 -9.73
C ASN A 356 -3.02 -6.80 -10.69
N TYR A 357 -2.68 -6.46 -11.93
CA TYR A 357 -3.62 -6.12 -12.98
C TYR A 357 -3.76 -7.28 -13.98
N PRO A 358 -4.99 -7.64 -14.36
CA PRO A 358 -5.19 -8.49 -15.52
C PRO A 358 -4.85 -7.74 -16.81
N CYS A 359 -4.39 -8.47 -17.82
CA CYS A 359 -4.21 -7.90 -19.16
C CYS A 359 -5.53 -7.34 -19.70
N LYS A 360 -5.49 -6.16 -20.32
CA LYS A 360 -6.65 -5.57 -21.01
C LYS A 360 -7.29 -6.47 -22.08
N ASN A 361 -6.54 -7.43 -22.62
CA ASN A 361 -7.04 -8.43 -23.57
C ASN A 361 -7.58 -9.70 -22.88
N ARG A 362 -7.95 -9.63 -21.59
CA ARG A 362 -8.55 -10.76 -20.84
C ARG A 362 -9.83 -11.27 -21.48
N SER A 363 -10.65 -10.37 -22.06
CA SER A 363 -11.86 -10.76 -22.83
C SER A 363 -11.53 -11.63 -24.05
N SER A 364 -10.36 -11.44 -24.65
CA SER A 364 -9.83 -12.28 -25.73
C SER A 364 -9.15 -13.56 -25.23
N GLY A 365 -9.22 -13.87 -23.94
CA GLY A 365 -8.65 -15.08 -23.33
C GLY A 365 -7.25 -14.91 -22.71
N CYS A 366 -6.73 -13.68 -22.60
CA CYS A 366 -5.42 -13.48 -21.94
C CYS A 366 -5.53 -13.69 -20.42
N VAL A 367 -4.80 -14.70 -19.91
CA VAL A 367 -4.77 -15.02 -18.47
C VAL A 367 -3.60 -14.36 -17.73
N PHE A 368 -2.80 -13.53 -18.41
CA PHE A 368 -1.64 -12.88 -17.80
C PHE A 368 -2.07 -11.81 -16.78
N VAL A 369 -1.49 -11.89 -15.58
CA VAL A 369 -1.77 -10.99 -14.46
C VAL A 369 -0.43 -10.57 -13.84
N SER A 370 -0.18 -9.27 -13.68
CA SER A 370 1.04 -8.74 -13.05
C SER A 370 0.87 -7.29 -12.61
N SER A 371 1.80 -6.76 -11.81
CA SER A 371 1.82 -5.35 -11.38
C SER A 371 2.74 -4.45 -12.24
N GLY A 372 2.50 -3.14 -12.17
CA GLY A 372 3.43 -2.08 -12.62
C GLY A 372 3.88 -2.17 -14.08
N ASP A 373 5.19 -2.09 -14.32
CA ASP A 373 5.75 -2.10 -15.67
C ASP A 373 5.69 -3.48 -16.35
N LYS A 374 5.59 -4.56 -15.58
CA LYS A 374 5.51 -5.92 -16.13
C LYS A 374 4.23 -6.12 -16.94
N ILE A 375 3.08 -5.65 -16.42
CA ILE A 375 1.81 -5.73 -17.15
C ILE A 375 1.84 -4.83 -18.40
N ARG A 376 2.41 -3.62 -18.30
CA ARG A 376 2.57 -2.71 -19.44
C ARG A 376 3.41 -3.31 -20.56
N ASN A 377 4.52 -3.95 -20.21
CA ASN A 377 5.40 -4.61 -21.17
C ASN A 377 4.73 -5.84 -21.81
N HIS A 378 3.96 -6.59 -21.03
CA HIS A 378 3.12 -7.66 -21.56
C HIS A 378 2.09 -7.12 -22.56
N GLU A 379 1.31 -6.10 -22.21
CA GLU A 379 0.23 -5.58 -23.06
C GLU A 379 0.70 -5.04 -24.41
N LYS A 380 1.90 -4.45 -24.48
CA LYS A 380 2.53 -4.04 -25.75
C LYS A 380 2.81 -5.22 -26.69
N ASN A 381 3.13 -6.37 -26.13
CA ASN A 381 3.55 -7.57 -26.85
C ASN A 381 2.52 -8.71 -26.74
N CYS A 382 1.32 -8.42 -26.22
CA CYS A 382 0.31 -9.43 -25.98
C CYS A 382 -0.13 -10.02 -27.32
N THR A 383 -0.01 -11.34 -27.46
CA THR A 383 -0.33 -12.07 -28.68
C THR A 383 -1.81 -11.99 -29.05
N LEU A 384 -2.65 -11.77 -28.04
CA LEU A 384 -4.10 -11.62 -28.14
C LEU A 384 -4.55 -10.16 -28.36
N ALA A 385 -3.62 -9.20 -28.45
CA ALA A 385 -3.95 -7.83 -28.80
C ALA A 385 -4.40 -7.75 -30.27
N GLY A 386 -5.46 -6.98 -30.52
CA GLY A 386 -5.92 -6.68 -31.88
C GLY A 386 -4.87 -5.88 -32.67
N LYS A 387 -4.44 -6.40 -33.80
CA LYS A 387 -3.48 -5.80 -34.73
C LYS A 387 -4.14 -5.61 -36.10
N LYS A 388 -3.80 -4.49 -36.76
CA LYS A 388 -4.20 -4.23 -38.15
C LYS A 388 -3.38 -5.07 -39.10
N CYS A 389 -4.03 -5.51 -40.17
CA CYS A 389 -3.43 -6.13 -41.36
C CYS A 389 -2.09 -5.48 -41.76
N VAL A 390 -1.06 -6.29 -42.08
CA VAL A 390 0.24 -5.77 -42.53
C VAL A 390 0.15 -5.02 -43.87
N PHE A 391 -0.85 -5.38 -44.69
CA PHE A 391 -1.22 -4.70 -45.93
C PHE A 391 -2.29 -3.61 -45.72
N LYS A 392 -2.55 -2.80 -46.75
CA LYS A 392 -3.61 -1.76 -46.74
C LYS A 392 -4.99 -2.41 -46.89
N CYS A 393 -5.33 -3.29 -45.96
CA CYS A 393 -6.62 -3.94 -45.86
C CYS A 393 -7.32 -3.57 -44.53
N HIS A 394 -8.64 -3.73 -44.48
CA HIS A 394 -9.46 -3.30 -43.34
C HIS A 394 -9.50 -4.29 -42.16
N TRP A 395 -8.81 -5.44 -42.29
CA TRP A 395 -8.88 -6.50 -41.30
C TRP A 395 -8.13 -6.15 -40.01
N THR A 396 -8.70 -6.57 -38.88
CA THR A 396 -8.13 -6.46 -37.53
C THR A 396 -8.40 -7.71 -36.73
N GLY A 397 -7.40 -8.22 -36.03
CA GLY A 397 -7.53 -9.40 -35.17
C GLY A 397 -6.23 -9.72 -34.43
N ASN A 398 -6.19 -10.81 -33.69
CA ASN A 398 -4.98 -11.19 -32.96
C ASN A 398 -3.88 -11.74 -33.90
N ALA A 399 -2.70 -12.05 -33.36
CA ALA A 399 -1.58 -12.49 -34.18
C ALA A 399 -1.79 -13.86 -34.87
N LEU A 400 -2.58 -14.76 -34.27
CA LEU A 400 -2.91 -16.06 -34.86
C LEU A 400 -3.93 -15.88 -36.00
N ASP A 401 -4.98 -15.10 -35.76
CA ASP A 401 -6.00 -14.82 -36.78
C ASP A 401 -5.41 -14.03 -37.96
N MET A 402 -4.34 -13.25 -37.74
CA MET A 402 -3.61 -12.57 -38.80
C MET A 402 -3.03 -13.58 -39.80
N ILE A 403 -2.50 -14.69 -39.32
CA ILE A 403 -1.93 -15.74 -40.18
C ILE A 403 -3.05 -16.34 -41.04
N LEU A 404 -4.19 -16.66 -40.44
CA LEU A 404 -5.37 -17.17 -41.16
C LEU A 404 -5.85 -16.17 -42.22
N HIS A 405 -6.05 -14.92 -41.81
CA HIS A 405 -6.46 -13.85 -42.71
C HIS A 405 -5.49 -13.67 -43.89
N LEU A 406 -4.19 -13.69 -43.64
CA LEU A 406 -3.17 -13.56 -44.67
C LEU A 406 -3.19 -14.73 -45.66
N ASN A 407 -3.37 -15.96 -45.19
CA ASN A 407 -3.49 -17.14 -46.05
C ASN A 407 -4.74 -17.10 -46.95
N GLU A 408 -5.85 -16.54 -46.46
CA GLU A 408 -7.12 -16.53 -47.19
C GLU A 408 -7.28 -15.35 -48.16
N LYS A 409 -6.77 -14.17 -47.78
CA LYS A 409 -7.06 -12.90 -48.48
C LYS A 409 -5.85 -12.27 -49.16
N HIS A 410 -4.65 -12.78 -48.94
CA HIS A 410 -3.42 -12.24 -49.50
C HIS A 410 -2.57 -13.32 -50.16
N ILE A 411 -1.83 -12.93 -51.20
CA ILE A 411 -0.85 -13.82 -51.83
C ILE A 411 0.42 -13.77 -50.98
N LEU A 412 0.80 -14.93 -50.45
CA LEU A 412 1.99 -15.08 -49.62
C LEU A 412 3.20 -15.51 -50.45
N MET A 413 4.36 -14.94 -50.13
CA MET A 413 5.64 -15.39 -50.63
C MET A 413 6.12 -16.62 -49.84
N GLN A 414 6.58 -17.64 -50.56
CA GLN A 414 7.23 -18.79 -49.95
C GLN A 414 8.72 -18.53 -49.72
N VAL A 415 9.27 -19.04 -48.61
CA VAL A 415 10.71 -18.98 -48.36
C VAL A 415 11.48 -19.76 -49.43
N ASN A 416 12.68 -19.29 -49.78
CA ASN A 416 13.53 -19.82 -50.86
C ASN A 416 12.93 -19.78 -52.27
N GLN A 417 11.76 -19.17 -52.48
CA GLN A 417 11.20 -18.94 -53.81
C GLN A 417 12.01 -17.86 -54.54
N ILE A 418 12.33 -18.11 -55.81
CA ILE A 418 12.94 -17.10 -56.68
C ILE A 418 11.87 -16.10 -57.08
N LYS A 419 12.17 -14.82 -56.87
CA LYS A 419 11.34 -13.67 -57.22
C LYS A 419 12.12 -12.72 -58.11
N THR A 420 11.42 -12.00 -58.97
CA THR A 420 12.03 -11.04 -59.89
C THR A 420 11.54 -9.63 -59.57
N ILE A 421 12.44 -8.66 -59.58
CA ILE A 421 12.11 -7.23 -59.48
C ILE A 421 12.71 -6.48 -60.67
N CYS A 422 11.95 -5.54 -61.24
CA CYS A 422 12.45 -4.65 -62.27
C CYS A 422 13.25 -3.50 -61.64
N LEU A 423 14.47 -3.28 -62.11
CA LEU A 423 15.37 -2.19 -61.70
C LEU A 423 15.18 -0.93 -62.56
N ALA A 424 13.96 -0.67 -63.01
CA ALA A 424 13.67 0.55 -63.73
C ALA A 424 13.70 1.77 -62.78
N PRO A 425 14.13 2.95 -63.26
CA PRO A 425 14.35 4.13 -62.43
C PRO A 425 13.04 4.85 -62.07
N HIS A 426 12.09 4.12 -61.52
CA HIS A 426 10.87 4.62 -60.90
C HIS A 426 10.78 4.01 -59.51
N LYS A 427 10.33 4.80 -58.54
CA LYS A 427 10.24 4.34 -57.13
C LYS A 427 9.12 3.31 -56.99
N GLN A 428 9.41 2.05 -57.29
CA GLN A 428 8.53 0.92 -57.03
C GLN A 428 8.89 0.33 -55.66
N ILE A 429 7.89 0.23 -54.78
CA ILE A 429 8.02 -0.46 -53.50
C ILE A 429 7.21 -1.73 -53.61
N ASN A 430 7.89 -2.87 -53.49
CA ASN A 430 7.25 -4.18 -53.42
C ASN A 430 7.20 -4.62 -51.96
N GLU A 431 6.01 -5.03 -51.51
CA GLU A 431 5.75 -5.55 -50.17
C GLU A 431 5.25 -6.98 -50.30
N GLU A 432 5.97 -7.93 -49.72
CA GLU A 432 5.62 -9.35 -49.74
C GLU A 432 5.52 -9.87 -48.31
N ALA A 433 4.39 -10.51 -47.98
CA ALA A 433 4.21 -11.16 -46.69
C ALA A 433 4.69 -12.61 -46.77
N ILE A 434 5.38 -13.06 -45.73
CA ILE A 434 5.88 -14.43 -45.57
C ILE A 434 5.38 -14.94 -44.23
N VAL A 435 4.79 -16.13 -44.21
CA VAL A 435 4.47 -16.84 -42.98
C VAL A 435 5.50 -17.95 -42.79
N TYR A 436 6.22 -17.93 -41.68
CA TYR A 436 7.26 -18.92 -41.36
C TYR A 436 7.28 -19.17 -39.85
N ASP A 437 7.30 -20.45 -39.43
CA ASP A 437 7.30 -20.85 -38.01
C ASP A 437 6.17 -20.19 -37.17
N ASN A 438 4.97 -20.10 -37.73
CA ASN A 438 3.80 -19.41 -37.14
C ASN A 438 4.08 -17.93 -36.78
N GLN A 439 4.98 -17.28 -37.52
CA GLN A 439 5.25 -15.85 -37.43
C GLN A 439 4.95 -15.19 -38.77
N VAL A 440 4.58 -13.91 -38.72
CA VAL A 440 4.36 -13.08 -39.90
C VAL A 440 5.57 -12.20 -40.14
N PHE A 441 6.12 -12.26 -41.35
CA PHE A 441 7.19 -11.41 -41.83
C PHE A 441 6.70 -10.56 -43.01
N LEU A 442 7.19 -9.33 -43.11
CA LEU A 442 6.95 -8.43 -44.22
C LEU A 442 8.28 -8.08 -44.84
N PHE A 443 8.53 -8.60 -46.04
CA PHE A 443 9.65 -8.20 -46.87
C PHE A 443 9.26 -6.96 -47.65
N THR A 444 10.07 -5.91 -47.55
CA THR A 444 9.91 -4.71 -48.38
C THR A 444 11.18 -4.49 -49.15
N CYS A 445 11.07 -4.34 -50.47
CA CYS A 445 12.18 -3.94 -51.32
C CYS A 445 11.79 -2.83 -52.29
N SER A 446 12.76 -2.03 -52.69
CA SER A 446 12.57 -0.97 -53.68
C SER A 446 13.86 -0.64 -54.40
N TYR A 447 13.74 -0.23 -55.65
CA TYR A 447 14.83 0.38 -56.41
C TYR A 447 14.52 1.86 -56.65
N GLY A 448 15.44 2.75 -56.23
CA GLY A 448 15.22 4.19 -56.24
C GLY A 448 16.01 4.93 -57.32
N TYR A 449 15.66 6.20 -57.54
CA TYR A 449 16.34 7.11 -58.49
C TYR A 449 17.85 7.25 -58.26
N LYS A 450 18.33 6.99 -57.04
CA LYS A 450 19.76 6.99 -56.71
C LYS A 450 20.50 5.70 -57.12
N MET A 451 19.87 4.85 -57.94
CA MET A 451 20.43 3.56 -58.39
C MET A 451 20.85 2.66 -57.23
N HIS A 452 19.97 2.58 -56.23
CA HIS A 452 20.17 1.79 -55.02
C HIS A 452 19.03 0.81 -54.84
N PHE A 453 19.38 -0.46 -54.65
CA PHE A 453 18.44 -1.49 -54.20
C PHE A 453 18.37 -1.45 -52.67
N GLN A 454 17.21 -1.09 -52.15
CA GLN A 454 16.97 -1.02 -50.72
C GLN A 454 16.01 -2.13 -50.29
N TYR A 455 16.28 -2.76 -49.16
CA TYR A 455 15.45 -3.83 -48.65
C TYR A 455 15.43 -3.91 -47.13
N THR A 456 14.39 -4.54 -46.60
CA THR A 456 14.28 -4.93 -45.19
C THR A 456 13.34 -6.12 -45.04
N LEU A 457 13.58 -6.93 -44.01
CA LEU A 457 12.62 -7.92 -43.53
C LEU A 457 12.23 -7.54 -42.10
N GLN A 458 10.95 -7.25 -41.94
CA GLN A 458 10.33 -6.92 -40.66
C GLN A 458 9.49 -8.10 -40.16
N HIS A 459 9.48 -8.37 -38.87
CA HIS A 459 8.68 -9.46 -38.28
C HIS A 459 7.70 -8.95 -37.23
N LEU A 460 6.47 -9.46 -37.28
CA LEU A 460 5.48 -9.28 -36.24
C LEU A 460 5.81 -10.28 -35.13
N LYS A 461 6.72 -9.89 -34.22
CA LYS A 461 7.23 -10.77 -33.16
C LYS A 461 6.07 -11.35 -32.32
N VAL A 462 5.89 -12.68 -32.39
CA VAL A 462 4.98 -13.47 -31.53
C VAL A 462 5.84 -14.37 -30.65
N GLY A 463 5.95 -14.02 -29.37
CA GLY A 463 6.84 -14.71 -28.41
C GLY A 463 8.29 -14.22 -28.44
N ASP A 464 9.21 -14.99 -27.84
CA ASP A 464 10.60 -14.56 -27.60
C ASP A 464 11.61 -14.99 -28.67
N ALA A 465 11.16 -15.69 -29.71
CA ALA A 465 12.03 -16.16 -30.77
C ALA A 465 12.65 -15.00 -31.57
N SER A 466 13.95 -15.10 -31.81
CA SER A 466 14.69 -14.17 -32.66
C SER A 466 15.02 -14.83 -34.00
N TYR A 467 14.98 -14.05 -35.08
CA TYR A 467 15.18 -14.55 -36.43
C TYR A 467 16.23 -13.72 -37.17
N LYS A 468 17.02 -14.38 -38.01
CA LYS A 468 17.84 -13.74 -39.04
C LYS A 468 17.33 -14.16 -40.40
N TYR A 469 17.55 -13.33 -41.40
CA TYR A 469 17.24 -13.65 -42.79
C TYR A 469 18.47 -13.51 -43.67
N GLU A 470 18.50 -14.33 -44.71
CA GLU A 470 19.51 -14.33 -45.74
C GLU A 470 18.84 -13.95 -47.06
N LEU A 471 19.22 -12.80 -47.63
CA LEU A 471 18.81 -12.38 -48.97
C LEU A 471 19.89 -12.81 -49.96
N LYS A 472 19.51 -13.67 -50.91
CA LYS A 472 20.38 -14.10 -52.01
C LYS A 472 19.90 -13.47 -53.30
N LEU A 473 20.74 -12.64 -53.90
CA LEU A 473 20.60 -12.18 -55.28
C LEU A 473 21.27 -13.22 -56.18
N VAL A 474 20.56 -13.71 -57.19
CA VAL A 474 21.01 -14.82 -58.03
C VAL A 474 20.96 -14.42 -59.49
N ASP A 475 21.97 -14.86 -60.25
CA ASP A 475 21.94 -14.91 -61.70
C ASP A 475 21.50 -16.32 -62.10
N SER A 476 20.31 -16.44 -62.69
CA SER A 476 19.82 -17.73 -63.21
C SER A 476 20.27 -18.02 -64.63
N SER A 477 21.13 -17.19 -65.21
CA SER A 477 21.85 -17.51 -66.45
C SER A 477 23.07 -18.40 -66.15
N ASP A 478 23.66 -19.02 -67.17
CA ASP A 478 24.65 -20.12 -67.12
C ASP A 478 25.91 -19.93 -66.23
N ASN A 479 26.06 -18.81 -65.52
CA ASN A 479 27.24 -18.46 -64.72
C ASN A 479 27.11 -18.77 -63.20
N ASP A 480 25.93 -19.15 -62.70
CA ASP A 480 25.67 -19.50 -61.27
C ASP A 480 26.16 -18.45 -60.24
N LEU A 481 26.32 -17.19 -60.66
CA LEU A 481 26.79 -16.11 -59.80
C LEU A 481 25.71 -15.74 -58.78
N TYR A 482 26.11 -15.53 -57.52
CA TYR A 482 25.21 -15.04 -56.49
C TYR A 482 25.90 -14.12 -55.49
N VAL A 483 25.10 -13.23 -54.89
CA VAL A 483 25.49 -12.43 -53.72
C VAL A 483 24.53 -12.76 -52.59
N SER A 484 25.07 -13.13 -51.43
CA SER A 484 24.29 -13.44 -50.24
C SER A 484 24.62 -12.48 -49.11
N MET A 485 23.59 -11.96 -48.44
CA MET A 485 23.73 -11.10 -47.28
C MET A 485 22.82 -11.61 -46.16
N SER A 486 23.31 -11.54 -44.93
CA SER A 486 22.58 -12.00 -43.75
C SER A 486 22.37 -10.86 -42.75
N HIS A 487 21.14 -10.65 -42.32
CA HIS A 487 20.77 -9.60 -41.37
C HIS A 487 19.79 -10.11 -40.31
N LEU A 488 19.73 -9.45 -39.16
CA LEU A 488 18.69 -9.69 -38.17
C LEU A 488 17.34 -9.16 -38.66
N CYS A 489 16.26 -9.86 -38.33
CA CYS A 489 14.91 -9.36 -38.60
C CYS A 489 14.61 -8.18 -37.68
N SER A 490 14.10 -7.10 -38.26
CA SER A 490 13.68 -5.92 -37.50
C SER A 490 12.22 -6.07 -37.06
N LEU A 491 11.78 -5.37 -35.99
CA LEU A 491 10.38 -5.40 -35.56
C LEU A 491 9.50 -4.69 -36.58
N LEU A 492 8.33 -5.29 -36.87
CA LEU A 492 7.29 -4.64 -37.67
C LEU A 492 6.49 -3.68 -36.76
N PRO A 493 6.55 -2.35 -36.98
CA PRO A 493 5.79 -1.40 -36.19
C PRO A 493 4.29 -1.51 -36.48
N ASN A 494 3.48 -1.09 -35.51
CA ASN A 494 2.04 -0.99 -35.74
C ASN A 494 1.78 0.12 -36.77
N ARG A 495 0.87 -0.12 -37.71
CA ARG A 495 0.52 0.85 -38.77
C ARG A 495 0.02 2.21 -38.27
N ASP A 496 -0.42 2.30 -37.02
CA ASP A 496 -0.92 3.54 -36.41
C ASP A 496 0.19 4.47 -35.89
N ASP A 497 1.44 4.00 -35.80
CA ASP A 497 2.59 4.83 -35.43
C ASP A 497 2.99 5.75 -36.60
N LYS A 498 2.28 6.87 -36.73
CA LYS A 498 2.46 7.91 -37.76
C LYS A 498 3.87 8.52 -37.83
N LYS A 499 4.80 8.15 -36.94
CA LYS A 499 6.15 8.74 -36.81
C LYS A 499 7.28 7.89 -37.39
N GLU A 500 7.08 6.60 -37.67
CA GLU A 500 8.16 5.78 -38.23
C GLU A 500 8.11 5.80 -39.77
N LYS A 501 9.00 6.59 -40.37
CA LYS A 501 9.35 6.43 -41.78
C LYS A 501 9.76 4.96 -41.96
N LYS A 502 9.21 4.28 -42.98
CA LYS A 502 9.68 2.96 -43.41
C LYS A 502 11.18 3.05 -43.71
N HIS A 503 12.01 2.77 -42.70
CA HIS A 503 13.46 2.68 -42.87
C HIS A 503 13.72 1.37 -43.61
N LEU A 504 13.86 1.47 -44.94
CA LEU A 504 14.51 0.43 -45.73
C LEU A 504 15.97 0.43 -45.27
N GLY A 505 16.30 -0.49 -44.37
CA GLY A 505 17.53 -0.42 -43.57
C GLY A 505 18.80 -0.78 -44.34
N ASN A 506 18.71 -1.70 -45.30
CA ASN A 506 19.86 -2.18 -46.05
C ASN A 506 19.85 -1.60 -47.47
N ILE A 507 21.03 -1.21 -47.97
CA ILE A 507 21.22 -0.56 -49.27
C ILE A 507 22.34 -1.27 -50.02
N ILE A 508 22.11 -1.56 -51.29
CA ILE A 508 23.11 -2.09 -52.22
C ILE A 508 23.19 -1.14 -53.42
N SER A 509 24.39 -0.72 -53.79
CA SER A 509 24.59 0.09 -55.00
C SER A 509 24.42 -0.79 -56.25
N TYR A 510 23.93 -0.19 -57.33
CA TYR A 510 23.81 -0.87 -58.61
C TYR A 510 25.15 -1.46 -59.08
N GLU A 511 26.26 -0.75 -58.88
CA GLU A 511 27.62 -1.19 -59.24
C GLU A 511 27.99 -2.55 -58.62
N SER A 512 27.55 -2.82 -57.39
CA SER A 512 27.83 -4.09 -56.69
C SER A 512 27.03 -5.27 -57.23
N ILE A 513 25.89 -5.02 -57.87
CA ILE A 513 24.97 -6.08 -58.33
C ILE A 513 24.77 -6.10 -59.84
N GLN A 514 25.40 -5.19 -60.60
CA GLN A 514 25.24 -5.04 -62.04
C GLN A 514 25.48 -6.33 -62.83
N ARG A 515 26.36 -7.21 -62.33
CA ARG A 515 26.68 -8.51 -62.95
C ARG A 515 25.58 -9.56 -62.76
N LEU A 516 24.66 -9.34 -61.82
CA LEU A 516 23.52 -10.22 -61.52
C LEU A 516 22.23 -9.72 -62.18
N VAL A 517 22.27 -8.59 -62.89
CA VAL A 517 21.10 -8.02 -63.55
C VAL A 517 20.89 -8.74 -64.87
N LEU A 518 19.76 -9.41 -65.00
CA LEU A 518 19.35 -10.15 -66.18
C LEU A 518 18.97 -9.20 -67.33
N ARG A 519 18.75 -9.80 -68.51
CA ARG A 519 18.19 -9.09 -69.67
C ARG A 519 16.88 -8.38 -69.25
N HIS A 520 16.66 -7.17 -69.76
CA HIS A 520 15.53 -6.29 -69.41
C HIS A 520 15.57 -5.62 -68.03
N ARG A 521 16.75 -5.51 -67.39
CA ARG A 521 16.93 -4.84 -66.08
C ARG A 521 16.19 -5.54 -64.95
N GLU A 522 16.12 -6.86 -65.01
CA GLU A 522 15.50 -7.68 -63.98
C GLU A 522 16.54 -8.19 -63.00
N LEU A 523 16.21 -8.21 -61.72
CA LEU A 523 17.04 -8.79 -60.67
C LEU A 523 16.26 -9.92 -59.99
N GLN A 524 16.88 -11.09 -59.91
CA GLN A 524 16.30 -12.21 -59.20
C GLN A 524 16.83 -12.30 -57.77
N TYR A 525 15.94 -12.61 -56.84
CA TYR A 525 16.27 -12.76 -55.44
C TYR A 525 15.48 -13.90 -54.78
N LYS A 526 16.06 -14.47 -53.72
CA LYS A 526 15.39 -15.43 -52.83
C LYS A 526 15.71 -15.11 -51.38
N ILE A 527 14.75 -15.37 -50.50
CA ILE A 527 14.86 -15.07 -49.07
C ILE A 527 14.79 -16.36 -48.27
N ARG A 528 15.76 -16.54 -47.37
CA ARG A 528 15.75 -17.62 -46.38
C ARG A 528 15.61 -17.02 -44.98
N ILE A 529 14.74 -17.60 -44.17
CA ILE A 529 14.55 -17.20 -42.76
C ILE A 529 15.12 -18.29 -41.86
N LEU A 530 15.88 -17.89 -40.83
CA LEU A 530 16.54 -18.79 -39.89
C LEU A 530 16.21 -18.36 -38.46
N LYS A 531 15.68 -19.31 -37.68
CA LYS A 531 15.46 -19.12 -36.24
C LYS A 531 16.79 -19.17 -35.49
N ILE A 532 17.02 -18.17 -34.64
CA ILE A 532 18.21 -18.10 -33.78
C ILE A 532 17.88 -18.88 -32.51
N LYS A 533 18.64 -19.92 -32.21
CA LYS A 533 18.52 -20.64 -30.93
C LYS A 533 19.01 -19.71 -29.81
N SER A 534 18.16 -19.46 -28.81
CA SER A 534 18.57 -18.81 -27.57
C SER A 534 19.56 -19.73 -26.84
N LYS A 535 20.71 -19.18 -26.43
CA LYS A 535 21.65 -19.87 -25.54
C LYS A 535 21.05 -20.05 -24.16
#